data_AF-A0A2T2TJB2-F1
#
_entry.id   AF-A0A2T2TJB2-F1
#
_cell.length_a   1.000
_cell.length_b   1.000
_cell.length_c   1.000
_cell.angle_alpha   90.00
_cell.angle_beta   90.00
_cell.angle_gamma   90.00
#
_symmetry.space_group_name_H-M   'P 1'
#
loop_
_entity.id
_entity.type
_entity.pdbx_description
1 polymer ?
#
loop_
_entity_poly.entity_id
_entity_poly.type
_entity_poly.pdbx_seq_one_letter_code
_entity_poly.pdbx_strand_id
1 'polypeptide(L)'
;MATNRVQIALRAVRRFIGPGGRAFRNEAGDLVVQSRDEIREIRFDFNNPYPHWTPHVHVIEYERVKNNKEEIFNERVYFPPNPGSF
;
A
#
# COMPACT_ATOMS: atom_id res chain seq x y z
N MET A 1 7.33 -28.16 -1.58
CA MET A 1 6.16 -27.40 -2.05
C MET A 1 6.56 -25.95 -2.16
N ALA A 2 6.44 -25.32 -3.33
CA ALA A 2 6.71 -23.90 -3.45
C ALA A 2 5.73 -23.14 -2.56
N THR A 3 6.24 -22.44 -1.56
CA THR A 3 5.43 -21.58 -0.70
C THR A 3 4.70 -20.57 -1.59
N ASN A 4 3.37 -20.61 -1.60
CA ASN A 4 2.59 -19.73 -2.45
C ASN A 4 2.75 -18.28 -1.94
N ARG A 5 3.68 -17.54 -2.54
CA ARG A 5 4.04 -16.15 -2.16
C ARG A 5 2.82 -15.23 -2.19
N VAL A 6 1.88 -15.47 -3.09
CA VAL A 6 0.61 -14.73 -3.17
C VAL A 6 -0.22 -14.96 -1.90
N GLN A 7 -0.32 -16.19 -1.41
CA GLN A 7 -1.05 -16.50 -0.18
C GLN A 7 -0.37 -15.95 1.08
N ILE A 8 0.95 -15.77 1.06
CA ILE A 8 1.65 -15.07 2.14
C ILE A 8 1.33 -13.58 2.10
N ALA A 9 1.48 -12.95 0.94
CA ALA A 9 1.19 -11.52 0.76
C ALA A 9 -0.27 -11.20 1.14
N LEU A 10 -1.23 -12.01 0.69
CA LEU A 10 -2.64 -11.86 1.03
C LEU A 10 -2.87 -11.91 2.56
N ARG A 11 -2.21 -12.84 3.26
CA ARG A 11 -2.32 -12.95 4.71
C ARG A 11 -1.67 -11.76 5.43
N ALA A 12 -0.52 -11.30 4.95
CA ALA A 12 0.15 -10.12 5.50
C ALA A 12 -0.71 -8.86 5.33
N VAL A 13 -1.25 -8.62 4.13
CA VAL A 13 -2.18 -7.51 3.84
C VAL A 13 -3.41 -7.58 4.74
N ARG A 14 -4.07 -8.74 4.84
CA ARG A 14 -5.25 -8.90 5.71
C ARG A 14 -4.94 -8.64 7.19
N ARG A 15 -3.78 -9.10 7.68
CA ARG A 15 -3.34 -8.87 9.05
C ARG A 15 -3.05 -7.39 9.31
N PHE A 16 -2.38 -6.73 8.37
CA PHE A 16 -2.04 -5.33 8.48
C PHE A 16 -3.29 -4.45 8.44
N ILE A 17 -4.19 -4.65 7.48
CA ILE A 17 -5.41 -3.83 7.31
C ILE A 17 -6.45 -4.13 8.40
N GLY A 18 -6.52 -5.37 8.88
CA GLY A 18 -7.49 -5.77 9.89
C GLY A 18 -8.92 -5.95 9.36
N PRO A 19 -9.86 -6.35 10.23
CA PRO A 19 -11.24 -6.62 9.86
C PRO A 19 -11.99 -5.35 9.46
N GLY A 20 -12.88 -5.46 8.46
CA GLY A 20 -13.71 -4.35 8.00
C GLY A 20 -12.96 -3.29 7.18
N GLY A 21 -11.71 -3.57 6.78
CA GLY A 21 -11.01 -2.76 5.80
C GLY A 21 -11.69 -2.80 4.42
N ARG A 22 -11.42 -1.79 3.61
CA ARG A 22 -12.01 -1.59 2.29
C ARG A 22 -10.91 -1.44 1.23
N ALA A 23 -11.26 -1.78 0.00
CA ALA A 23 -10.44 -1.52 -1.18
C ALA A 23 -11.20 -0.62 -2.14
N PHE A 24 -10.54 0.40 -2.67
CA PHE A 24 -11.13 1.36 -3.61
C PHE A 24 -10.06 1.91 -4.57
N ARG A 25 -10.48 2.71 -5.56
CA ARG A 25 -9.58 3.40 -6.49
C ARG A 25 -9.50 4.87 -6.12
N ASN A 26 -8.29 5.43 -6.11
CA ASN A 26 -8.11 6.88 -6.00
C ASN A 26 -8.43 7.57 -7.35
N GLU A 27 -8.31 8.90 -7.40
CA GLU A 27 -8.58 9.69 -8.61
C GLU A 27 -7.67 9.31 -9.80
N ALA A 28 -6.43 8.87 -9.52
CA ALA A 28 -5.51 8.36 -10.54
C ALA A 28 -5.82 6.91 -10.98
N GLY A 29 -6.84 6.26 -10.40
CA GLY A 29 -7.18 4.87 -10.69
C GLY A 29 -6.29 3.84 -9.97
N ASP A 30 -5.42 4.29 -9.07
CA ASP A 30 -4.55 3.42 -8.28
C ASP A 30 -5.32 2.71 -7.18
N LEU A 31 -4.91 1.49 -6.85
CA LEU A 31 -5.55 0.70 -5.81
C LEU A 31 -5.15 1.24 -4.43
N VAL A 32 -6.14 1.44 -3.57
CA VAL A 32 -5.94 1.75 -2.15
C VAL A 32 -6.67 0.70 -1.32
N VAL A 33 -5.95 0.11 -0.36
CA VAL A 33 -6.52 -0.79 0.65
C VAL A 33 -6.36 -0.12 2.01
N GLN A 34 -7.45 0.10 2.71
CA GLN A 34 -7.48 0.92 3.92
C GLN A 34 -8.21 0.22 5.06
N SER A 35 -7.70 0.35 6.28
CA SER A 35 -8.37 -0.14 7.49
C SER A 35 -9.67 0.62 7.77
N ARG A 36 -10.58 0.01 8.53
CA ARG A 36 -11.90 0.59 8.85
C ARG A 36 -11.81 1.95 9.56
N ASP A 37 -10.80 2.10 10.41
CA ASP A 37 -10.50 3.30 11.19
C ASP A 37 -9.59 4.30 10.44
N GLU A 38 -9.23 4.00 9.19
CA GLU A 38 -8.47 4.85 8.28
C GLU A 38 -7.03 5.18 8.73
N ILE A 39 -6.47 4.41 9.68
CA ILE A 39 -5.11 4.61 10.20
C ILE A 39 -4.04 3.71 9.56
N ARG A 40 -4.43 2.69 8.79
CA ARG A 40 -3.51 1.80 8.06
C ARG A 40 -3.91 1.75 6.60
N GLU A 41 -2.94 1.91 5.71
CA GLU A 41 -3.18 2.03 4.29
C GLU A 41 -2.08 1.36 3.48
N ILE A 42 -2.47 0.69 2.39
CA ILE A 42 -1.57 0.22 1.35
C ILE A 42 -2.01 0.85 0.04
N ARG A 43 -1.14 1.65 -0.59
CA ARG A 43 -1.40 2.31 -1.87
C ARG A 43 -0.51 1.75 -2.96
N PHE A 44 -1.09 1.50 -4.13
CA PHE A 44 -0.40 0.99 -5.31
C PHE A 44 -0.27 2.12 -6.33
N ASP A 45 0.69 3.02 -6.11
CA ASP A 45 0.87 4.24 -6.90
C ASP A 45 1.56 3.93 -8.23
N PHE A 46 0.80 3.40 -9.18
CA PHE A 46 1.31 2.91 -10.46
C PHE A 46 1.00 3.86 -11.62
N ASN A 47 -0.17 4.50 -11.58
CA ASN A 47 -0.63 5.41 -12.62
C ASN A 47 -0.14 6.84 -12.38
N ASN A 48 0.01 7.27 -11.12
CA ASN A 48 0.55 8.58 -10.78
C ASN A 48 1.54 8.50 -9.59
N PRO A 49 2.81 8.14 -9.84
CA PRO A 49 3.81 7.98 -8.78
C PRO A 49 4.38 9.30 -8.23
N TYR A 50 3.89 10.48 -8.66
CA TYR A 50 4.44 11.78 -8.24
C TYR A 50 4.48 11.93 -6.70
N PRO A 51 5.55 12.49 -6.10
CA PRO A 51 6.72 13.15 -6.70
C PRO A 51 7.82 12.19 -7.18
N HIS A 52 7.56 10.89 -7.17
CA HIS A 52 8.49 9.86 -7.63
C HIS A 52 8.29 9.55 -9.12
N TRP A 53 9.30 8.90 -9.69
CA TRP A 53 9.42 8.66 -11.13
C TRP A 53 9.12 7.21 -11.51
N THR A 54 8.96 6.33 -10.52
CA THR A 54 8.76 4.89 -10.72
C THR A 54 7.50 4.40 -10.00
N PRO A 55 6.70 3.52 -10.62
CA PRO A 55 5.62 2.81 -9.94
C PRO A 55 6.12 2.10 -8.68
N HIS A 56 5.43 2.28 -7.56
CA HIS A 56 5.78 1.67 -6.29
C HIS A 56 4.56 1.49 -5.40
N VAL A 57 4.74 0.75 -4.30
CA VAL A 57 3.70 0.53 -3.29
C VAL A 57 4.09 1.27 -2.02
N HIS A 58 3.14 1.98 -1.42
CA HIS A 58 3.27 2.51 -0.08
C HIS A 58 2.61 1.58 0.95
N VAL A 59 3.27 1.39 2.09
CA VAL A 59 2.69 0.84 3.31
C VAL A 59 2.75 1.94 4.37
N ILE A 60 1.58 2.44 4.76
CA ILE A 60 1.45 3.64 5.58
C ILE A 60 0.70 3.33 6.87
N GLU A 61 1.21 3.84 7.98
CA GLU A 61 0.53 3.89 9.27
C GLU A 61 0.44 5.34 9.75
N TYR A 62 -0.73 5.69 10.24
CA TYR A 62 -1.05 7.01 10.77
C TYR A 62 -1.35 6.93 12.26
N GLU A 63 -1.12 8.03 12.97
CA GLU A 63 -1.73 8.28 14.26
C GLU A 63 -2.78 9.39 14.18
N ARG A 64 -3.78 9.34 15.06
CA ARG A 64 -4.81 10.40 15.14
C ARG A 64 -4.31 11.53 16.03
N VAL A 65 -4.15 12.71 15.44
CA VAL A 65 -3.80 13.94 16.16
C VAL A 65 -4.97 14.91 16.04
N LYS A 66 -5.76 15.01 17.12
CA LYS A 66 -7.01 15.80 17.16
C LYS A 66 -7.98 15.38 16.05
N ASN A 67 -8.25 16.28 15.09
CA ASN A 67 -9.13 16.06 13.95
C ASN A 67 -8.38 15.61 12.68
N ASN A 68 -7.06 15.49 12.74
CA ASN A 68 -6.21 15.09 11.63
C ASN A 68 -5.59 13.70 11.87
N LYS A 69 -4.96 13.17 10.82
CA LYS A 69 -4.08 12.01 10.90
C LYS A 69 -2.69 12.42 10.46
N GLU A 70 -1.67 11.98 11.19
CA GLU A 70 -0.25 12.24 10.89
C GLU A 70 0.44 10.92 10.57
N GLU A 71 1.30 10.91 9.56
CA GLU A 71 2.07 9.73 9.16
C GLU A 71 3.14 9.42 10.21
N ILE A 72 3.10 8.23 10.79
CA ILE A 72 4.14 7.73 11.71
C ILE A 72 5.04 6.70 11.03
N PHE A 73 4.56 6.07 9.96
CA PHE A 73 5.30 5.12 9.15
C PHE A 73 4.87 5.23 7.68
N ASN A 74 5.84 5.27 6.78
CA ASN A 74 5.60 5.31 5.33
C ASN A 74 6.75 4.62 4.59
N GLU A 75 6.61 3.31 4.37
CA GLU A 75 7.59 2.51 3.64
C GLU A 75 7.21 2.40 2.17
N ARG A 76 8.23 2.53 1.31
CA ARG A 76 8.08 2.45 -0.15
C ARG A 76 8.70 1.15 -0.66
N VAL A 77 7.87 0.32 -1.28
CA VAL A 77 8.31 -0.93 -1.92
C VAL A 77 8.39 -0.69 -3.42
N TYR A 78 9.62 -0.57 -3.92
CA TYR A 78 9.90 -0.49 -5.34
C TYR A 78 9.99 -1.88 -5.96
N PHE A 79 9.47 -2.01 -7.17
CA PHE A 79 9.70 -3.20 -7.98
C PHE A 79 11.06 -3.04 -8.65
N PRO A 80 11.98 -4.01 -8.51
CA PRO A 80 13.24 -3.93 -9.23
C PRO A 80 12.94 -3.81 -10.74
N PRO A 81 13.70 -3.02 -11.50
CA PRO A 81 13.63 -3.09 -12.95
C PRO A 81 13.86 -4.54 -13.35
N ASN A 82 13.06 -5.01 -14.30
CA ASN A 82 13.22 -6.35 -14.84
C ASN A 82 14.69 -6.45 -15.33
N PRO A 83 15.51 -7.42 -14.87
CA PRO A 83 16.94 -7.46 -15.19
C PRO A 83 17.27 -7.79 -16.67
N GLY A 84 16.37 -7.47 -17.61
CA GLY A 84 16.52 -7.68 -19.04
C GLY A 84 15.88 -6.59 -19.91
N SER A 85 15.64 -5.39 -19.39
CA SER A 85 15.15 -4.24 -20.18
C SER A 85 16.18 -3.11 -20.21
N PHE A 86 17.21 -3.27 -21.06
CA PHE A 86 18.04 -2.21 -21.63
C PHE A 86 18.26 -2.52 -23.11
#